data_AF-A0A8F1SAH0-F1
#
_entry.id   AF-A0A8F1SAH0-F1
#
_cell.length_a   1.000
_cell.length_b   1.000
_cell.length_c   1.000
_cell.angle_alpha   90.00
_cell.angle_beta   90.00
_cell.angle_gamma   90.00
#
_symmetry.space_group_name_H-M   'P 1'
#
loop_
_entity.id
_entity.type
_entity.pdbx_description
1 polymer ?
#
loop_
_entity_poly.entity_id
_entity_poly.type
_entity_poly.pdbx_seq_one_letter_code
_entity_poly.pdbx_strand_id
1 'polypeptide(L)' 'MRFLRSGGLMITGNMNVNRPQKEFLHGLMGWVPKVRMRSIKEVFKLLQKSGIPKESIEATVTASGVYTVFAIET' A
#
# COMPACT_ATOMS: atom_id res chain seq x y z
N MET A 1 5.81 20.11 -1.85
CA MET A 1 6.65 19.66 -0.72
C MET A 1 7.25 18.32 -1.11
N ARG A 2 8.58 18.18 -1.16
CA ARG A 2 9.24 16.90 -1.48
C ARG A 2 9.41 16.16 -0.14
N PHE A 3 8.61 15.12 0.09
CA PHE A 3 8.60 14.40 1.38
C PHE A 3 9.83 13.49 1.56
N LEU A 4 10.46 13.08 0.46
CA LEU A 4 11.71 12.32 0.45
C LEU A 4 12.86 13.21 -0.01
N ARG A 5 13.99 13.12 0.71
CA ARG A 5 15.26 13.68 0.25
C ARG A 5 15.83 12.77 -0.84
N SER A 6 16.71 13.29 -1.69
CA SER A 6 17.41 12.48 -2.69
C SER A 6 18.14 11.30 -2.03
N GLY A 7 18.02 10.12 -2.62
CA GLY A 7 18.46 8.85 -2.05
C GLY A 7 17.52 8.27 -0.98
N GLY A 8 16.38 8.92 -0.72
CA GLY A 8 15.38 8.46 0.24
C GLY A 8 14.53 7.32 -0.32
N LEU A 9 14.16 6.40 0.57
CA LEU A 9 13.24 5.29 0.30
C LEU A 9 11.99 5.44 1.16
N MET A 10 10.81 5.39 0.53
CA MET A 10 9.53 5.24 1.23
C MET A 10 8.96 3.86 0.91
N ILE A 11 8.58 3.14 1.97
CA ILE A 11 7.86 1.87 1.87
C ILE A 11 6.47 2.05 2.46
N THR A 12 5.45 1.67 1.71
CA THR A 12 4.08 1.57 2.24
C THR A 12 3.47 0.22 1.92
N GLY A 13 2.90 -0.43 2.95
CA GLY A 13 2.14 -1.66 2.80
C GLY A 13 0.64 -1.35 2.82
N ASN A 14 -0.11 -1.86 1.84
CA ASN A 14 -1.57 -1.81 1.88
C ASN A 14 -2.17 -3.21 1.83
N MET A 15 -3.15 -3.47 2.70
CA MET A 15 -3.89 -4.73 2.68
C MET A 15 -4.69 -4.84 1.38
N ASN A 16 -4.50 -5.97 0.69
CA ASN A 16 -5.14 -6.24 -0.58
C ASN A 16 -6.62 -6.57 -0.40
N VAL A 17 -7.49 -5.81 -1.06
CA VAL A 17 -8.95 -6.04 -1.05
C VAL A 17 -9.36 -7.39 -1.66
N ASN A 18 -8.49 -8.00 -2.45
CA ASN A 18 -8.73 -9.30 -3.10
C ASN A 18 -8.34 -10.50 -2.22
N ARG A 19 -7.87 -10.28 -0.98
CA ARG A 19 -7.54 -11.36 -0.05
C ARG A 19 -8.79 -12.21 0.28
N PRO A 20 -8.70 -13.55 0.25
CA PRO A 20 -9.76 -14.42 0.77
C PRO A 20 -10.07 -14.13 2.24
N GLN A 21 -11.35 -14.21 2.62
CA GLN A 21 -11.80 -14.10 4.03
C GLN A 21 -11.35 -12.82 4.77
N LYS A 22 -11.09 -11.73 4.03
CA LYS A 22 -10.53 -10.48 4.56
C LYS A 22 -11.29 -9.89 5.75
N GLU A 23 -12.63 -9.95 5.76
CA GLU A 23 -13.45 -9.40 6.84
C GLU A 23 -13.36 -10.25 8.11
N PHE A 24 -13.39 -11.58 7.96
CA PHE A 24 -13.21 -12.50 9.09
C PHE A 24 -11.84 -12.32 9.73
N LEU A 25 -10.79 -12.29 8.89
CA LEU A 25 -9.41 -12.15 9.34
C LEU A 25 -9.15 -10.76 9.94
N HIS A 26 -9.72 -9.69 9.39
CA HIS A 26 -9.65 -8.35 9.99
C HIS A 26 -10.39 -8.31 11.34
N GLY A 27 -11.56 -8.93 11.45
CA GLY A 27 -12.31 -9.05 12.70
C GLY A 27 -11.55 -9.77 13.80
N LEU A 28 -10.80 -10.83 13.46
CA LEU A 28 -9.93 -11.54 14.42
C LEU A 28 -8.78 -10.69 14.97
N MET A 29 -8.34 -9.66 14.24
CA MET A 29 -7.26 -8.79 14.71
C MET A 29 -7.70 -7.87 15.85
N GLY A 30 -9.01 -7.71 16.09
CA GLY A 30 -9.54 -6.87 17.18
C GLY A 30 -9.20 -5.39 17.05
N TRP A 31 -8.77 -4.94 15.87
CA TRP A 31 -8.34 -3.57 15.64
C TRP A 31 -9.52 -2.60 15.71
N VAL A 32 -9.45 -1.64 16.64
CA VAL A 32 -10.45 -0.57 16.78
C VAL A 32 -10.61 0.24 15.48
N PRO A 33 -9.53 0.69 14.79
CA PRO A 33 -9.70 1.30 13.47
C PRO A 33 -9.93 0.22 12.41
N LYS A 34 -11.01 0.37 11.64
CA LYS A 34 -11.23 -0.41 10.42
C LYS A 34 -10.18 -0.03 9.38
N VAL A 35 -9.28 -0.96 9.09
CA VAL A 35 -8.24 -0.74 8.08
C VAL A 35 -8.88 -0.71 6.71
N ARG A 36 -8.66 0.38 5.98
CA ARG A 36 -9.16 0.51 4.60
C ARG A 36 -8.25 -0.30 3.67
N MET A 37 -8.72 -1.49 3.34
CA MET A 37 -8.19 -2.32 2.27
C MET A 37 -8.42 -1.64 0.93
N ARG A 38 -7.46 -1.70 0.01
CA ARG A 38 -7.58 -1.11 -1.32
C ARG A 38 -7.09 -2.09 -2.38
N SER A 39 -7.54 -1.88 -3.60
CA SER A 39 -6.90 -2.47 -4.78
C SER A 39 -5.57 -1.79 -5.06
N ILE A 40 -4.69 -2.50 -5.77
CA ILE A 40 -3.40 -1.96 -6.23
C ILE A 40 -3.61 -0.66 -7.03
N LYS A 41 -4.62 -0.64 -7.92
CA LYS A 41 -4.98 0.53 -8.74
C LYS A 41 -5.35 1.76 -7.91
N GLU A 42 -6.09 1.59 -6.82
CA GLU A 42 -6.46 2.69 -5.94
C GLU A 42 -5.25 3.27 -5.20
N VAL A 43 -4.31 2.42 -4.76
CA VAL A 43 -3.09 2.88 -4.10
C VAL A 43 -2.22 3.67 -5.08
N PHE A 44 -2.01 3.18 -6.30
CA PHE A 44 -1.32 3.95 -7.35
C PHE A 44 -1.97 5.33 -7.57
N LYS A 45 -3.30 5.39 -7.67
CA LYS A 45 -4.02 6.66 -7.84
C LYS A 45 -3.79 7.62 -6.67
N LEU A 46 -3.70 7.11 -5.43
CA LEU A 46 -3.42 7.94 -4.26
C LEU A 46 -1.97 8.46 -4.27
N LEU A 47 -0.99 7.60 -4.54
CA LEU A 47 0.42 8.00 -4.59
C LEU A 47 0.66 9.04 -5.70
N GLN A 48 0.07 8.85 -6.88
CA GLN A 48 0.12 9.83 -7.97
C GLN A 48 -0.52 11.17 -7.57
N LYS A 49 -1.68 11.15 -6.90
CA LYS A 49 -2.31 12.37 -6.36
C LYS A 49 -1.45 13.09 -5.32
N SER A 50 -0.58 12.35 -4.61
CA SER A 50 0.40 12.91 -3.68
C SER A 50 1.66 13.44 -4.37
N GLY A 51 1.72 13.42 -5.70
CA GLY A 51 2.86 13.93 -6.48
C GLY A 51 3.99 12.92 -6.66
N ILE A 52 3.75 11.63 -6.38
CA ILE A 52 4.73 10.58 -6.64
C ILE A 52 4.60 10.11 -8.10
N PRO A 53 5.64 10.22 -8.93
CA PRO A 53 5.61 9.76 -10.31
C PRO A 53 5.46 8.23 -10.37
N LYS A 54 4.66 7.72 -11.32
CA LYS A 54 4.34 6.28 -11.39
C LYS A 54 5.60 5.42 -11.57
N GLU A 55 6.52 5.91 -12.37
CA GLU A 55 7.81 5.32 -12.70
C GLU A 55 8.75 5.17 -11.50
N SER A 56 8.51 5.92 -10.41
CA SER A 56 9.26 5.79 -9.16
C SER A 56 8.66 4.75 -8.20
N ILE A 57 7.54 4.12 -8.56
CA ILE A 57 6.80 3.21 -7.68
C ILE A 57 7.02 1.76 -8.14
N GLU A 58 7.69 0.97 -7.32
CA GLU A 58 7.69 -0.49 -7.44
C GLU A 58 6.59 -1.07 -6.55
N ALA A 59 5.75 -1.96 -7.08
CA ALA A 59 4.67 -2.60 -6.34
C ALA A 59 4.82 -4.12 -6.34
N THR A 60 4.92 -4.71 -5.15
CA THR A 60 5.13 -6.14 -4.95
C THR A 60 4.01 -6.73 -4.12
N VAL A 61 3.29 -7.70 -4.67
CA VAL A 61 2.35 -8.50 -3.87
C VAL A 61 3.17 -9.48 -3.03
N THR A 62 3.03 -9.40 -1.70
CA THR A 62 3.72 -10.30 -0.78
C THR A 62 3.31 -11.76 -1.02
N ALA A 63 4.17 -12.71 -0.67
CA ALA A 63 3.92 -14.14 -0.88
C ALA A 63 2.61 -14.63 -0.22
N SER A 64 2.19 -14.02 0.89
CA SER A 64 0.93 -14.34 1.56
C SER A 64 -0.31 -13.77 0.85
N GLY A 65 -0.13 -12.89 -0.13
CA GLY A 65 -1.20 -12.15 -0.81
C GLY A 65 -1.90 -11.12 0.07
N VAL A 66 -1.52 -10.99 1.35
CA VAL A 66 -2.19 -10.12 2.33
C VAL A 66 -1.91 -8.66 2.04
N TYR A 67 -0.66 -8.33 1.73
CA TYR A 67 -0.22 -6.98 1.45
C TYR A 67 0.29 -6.84 0.02
N THR A 68 0.05 -5.67 -0.55
CA THR A 68 0.91 -5.13 -1.62
C THR A 68 1.82 -4.09 -0.98
N VAL A 69 3.12 -4.25 -1.16
CA VAL A 69 4.15 -3.30 -0.76
C VAL A 69 4.42 -2.37 -1.93
N PHE A 70 4.51 -1.08 -1.67
CA PHE A 70 4.90 -0.06 -2.63
C PHE A 70 6.20 0.58 -2.14
N ALA A 71 7.26 0.42 -2.92
CA ALA A 71 8.56 1.04 -2.69
C ALA A 71 8.71 2.25 -3.61
N ILE A 72 9.21 3.35 -3.06
CA ILE A 72 9.37 4.63 -3.76
C ILE A 72 10.77 5.16 -3.50
N GLU A 73 11.55 5.32 -4.56
CA GLU A 73 12.91 5.87 -4.53
C GLU A 73 12.96 7.24 -5.24
N THR A 74 13.82 8.14 -4.76
CA THR A 74 13.94 9.52 -5.28
C THR A 74 15.37 9.98 -5.51
#